data_AF-A0A2W2ENT2-F1
#
_entry.id   AF-A0A2W2ENT2-F1
#
_cell.length_a   1.000
_cell.length_b   1.000
_cell.length_c   1.000
_cell.angle_alpha   90.00
_cell.angle_beta   90.00
_cell.angle_gamma   90.00
#
_symmetry.space_group_name_H-M   'P 1'
#
loop_
_entity.id
_entity.type
_entity.pdbx_description
1 polymer ?
#
loop_
_entity_poly.entity_id
_entity_poly.type
_entity_poly.pdbx_seq_one_letter_code
_entity_poly.pdbx_strand_id
1 'polypeptide(L)'
;MPPYPPASAFAQAAEQGRVCVLAAKGQRDLQERVATYRSLFPDPPVDGAMLSALAMSTAFIAPWCSAADLRTANRTSLWVTAEDWQIDSVATSMEAATAVAKACLSVAAGAEPATDDLLGRFLADIRDDLAARPAFHRLGQLWQDELRRMLDAELREWQWRAAREADPADLPAADDYLANAAGYGATWVNVSHWIATGAVDTEAQLTELVTASKEVEQVLRLVNDLASYDRDVKAGDLNILLLGVDREEVRQQVTDRLDRCEKLLHPLERTCPQEAVYLRRELGFTTGFYHGTDFWGAP
;
A
#
# COMPACT_ATOMS: atom_id res chain seq x y z
N MET A 1 -30.55 26.85 -4.61
CA MET A 1 -30.02 26.93 -5.98
C MET A 1 -28.96 25.86 -6.12
N PRO A 2 -28.99 25.02 -7.17
CA PRO A 2 -27.98 23.97 -7.33
C PRO A 2 -26.61 24.66 -7.57
N PRO A 3 -25.54 24.25 -6.86
CA PRO A 3 -24.34 25.08 -6.71
C PRO A 3 -23.40 25.05 -7.92
N TYR A 4 -23.81 24.51 -9.07
CA TYR A 4 -22.94 24.36 -10.23
C TYR A 4 -23.70 24.53 -11.54
N PRO A 5 -23.19 25.29 -12.53
CA PRO A 5 -23.80 25.37 -13.85
C PRO A 5 -23.82 23.97 -14.50
N PRO A 6 -24.86 23.61 -15.26
CA PRO A 6 -25.03 22.26 -15.83
C PRO A 6 -23.84 21.79 -16.70
N ALA A 7 -23.08 22.72 -17.30
CA ALA A 7 -21.85 22.42 -18.02
C ALA A 7 -20.73 21.84 -17.12
N SER A 8 -20.66 22.24 -15.85
CA SER A 8 -19.69 21.66 -14.90
C SER A 8 -20.16 20.32 -14.33
N ALA A 9 -21.47 20.09 -14.21
CA ALA A 9 -22.00 18.79 -13.80
C ALA A 9 -21.74 17.70 -14.85
N PHE A 10 -21.93 18.00 -16.14
CA PHE A 10 -21.62 17.07 -17.22
C PHE A 10 -20.12 16.76 -17.29
N ALA A 11 -19.25 17.78 -17.20
CA ALA A 11 -17.80 17.59 -17.23
C ALA A 11 -17.30 16.74 -16.06
N GLN A 12 -17.82 16.99 -14.84
CA GLN A 12 -17.51 16.17 -13.67
C GLN A 12 -17.95 14.72 -13.88
N ALA A 13 -19.18 14.48 -14.35
CA ALA A 13 -19.69 13.13 -14.59
C ALA A 13 -18.87 12.38 -15.66
N ALA A 14 -18.47 13.07 -16.73
CA ALA A 14 -17.62 12.50 -17.78
C ALA A 14 -16.25 12.10 -17.23
N GLU A 15 -15.65 12.94 -16.38
CA GLU A 15 -14.38 12.64 -15.73
C GLU A 15 -14.50 11.44 -14.77
N GLN A 16 -15.54 11.38 -13.93
CA GLN A 16 -15.78 10.22 -13.08
C GLN A 16 -15.97 8.94 -13.90
N GLY A 17 -16.73 9.01 -15.01
CA GLY A 17 -16.89 7.89 -15.93
C GLY A 17 -15.56 7.41 -16.51
N ARG A 18 -14.64 8.32 -16.84
CA ARG A 18 -13.29 7.99 -17.31
C ARG A 18 -12.48 7.28 -16.22
N VAL A 19 -12.53 7.76 -14.98
CA VAL A 19 -11.85 7.12 -13.84
C VAL A 19 -12.40 5.72 -13.57
N CYS A 20 -13.72 5.52 -13.63
CA CYS A 20 -14.32 4.18 -13.51
C CYS A 20 -13.85 3.23 -14.61
N VAL A 21 -13.65 3.72 -15.85
CA VAL A 21 -13.09 2.90 -16.94
C VAL A 21 -11.63 2.51 -16.65
N LEU A 22 -10.83 3.39 -16.03
CA LEU A 22 -9.48 3.06 -15.58
C LEU A 22 -9.51 1.97 -14.52
N ALA A 23 -10.34 2.12 -13.49
CA ALA A 23 -10.51 1.12 -12.42
C ALA A 23 -10.94 -0.24 -12.99
N ALA A 24 -11.93 -0.28 -13.88
CA ALA A 24 -12.39 -1.51 -14.51
C ALA A 24 -11.31 -2.21 -15.36
N LYS A 25 -10.39 -1.45 -15.97
CA LYS A 25 -9.24 -2.02 -16.68
C LYS A 25 -8.20 -2.58 -15.70
N GLY A 26 -7.91 -1.85 -14.62
CA GLY A 26 -7.03 -2.31 -13.54
C GLY A 26 -7.54 -3.60 -12.91
N GLN A 27 -8.83 -3.68 -12.58
CA GLN A 27 -9.44 -4.87 -11.99
C GLN A 27 -9.29 -6.10 -12.89
N ARG A 28 -9.45 -5.95 -14.22
CA ARG A 28 -9.24 -7.07 -15.15
C ARG A 28 -7.79 -7.55 -15.18
N ASP A 29 -6.81 -6.64 -15.16
CA ASP A 29 -5.40 -7.01 -15.06
C ASP A 29 -5.12 -7.77 -13.75
N LEU A 30 -5.68 -7.31 -12.63
CA LEU A 30 -5.57 -7.98 -11.34
C LEU A 30 -6.19 -9.38 -11.35
N GLN A 31 -7.37 -9.55 -11.96
CA GLN A 31 -8.00 -10.86 -12.12
C GLN A 31 -7.13 -11.83 -12.94
N GLU A 32 -6.46 -11.34 -13.98
CA GLU A 32 -5.51 -12.15 -14.76
C GLU A 32 -4.28 -12.56 -13.92
N ARG A 33 -3.77 -11.67 -13.05
CA ARG A 33 -2.68 -12.00 -12.13
C ARG A 33 -3.11 -13.03 -11.09
N VAL A 34 -4.28 -12.87 -10.47
CA VAL A 34 -4.84 -13.86 -9.53
C VAL A 34 -5.04 -15.22 -10.22
N ALA A 35 -5.51 -15.25 -11.47
CA ALA A 35 -5.63 -16.49 -12.22
C ALA A 35 -4.27 -17.15 -12.51
N THR A 36 -3.23 -16.35 -12.77
CA THR A 36 -1.86 -16.83 -13.03
C THR A 36 -1.20 -17.39 -11.77
N TYR A 37 -1.42 -16.74 -10.63
CA TYR A 37 -0.78 -17.05 -9.34
C TYR A 37 -1.79 -17.58 -8.31
N ARG A 38 -2.74 -18.42 -8.74
CA ARG A 38 -3.94 -18.78 -7.96
C ARG A 38 -3.68 -19.23 -6.53
N SER A 39 -2.61 -19.99 -6.26
CA SER A 39 -2.34 -20.48 -4.91
C SER A 39 -1.76 -19.43 -3.94
N LEU A 40 -1.43 -18.23 -4.42
CA LEU A 40 -1.07 -17.11 -3.54
C LEU A 40 -2.30 -16.42 -2.92
N PHE A 41 -3.48 -16.57 -3.55
CA PHE A 41 -4.66 -15.76 -3.26
C PHE A 41 -5.80 -16.68 -2.82
N PRO A 42 -6.04 -16.82 -1.50
CA PRO A 42 -7.24 -17.51 -1.02
C PRO A 42 -8.48 -16.70 -1.37
N ASP A 43 -9.54 -17.37 -1.78
CA ASP A 43 -10.85 -16.76 -2.09
C ASP A 43 -11.94 -17.46 -1.25
N PRO A 44 -12.48 -16.81 -0.20
CA PRO A 44 -12.07 -15.51 0.38
C PRO A 44 -10.71 -15.60 1.12
N PRO A 45 -10.00 -14.47 1.38
CA PRO A 45 -10.49 -13.08 1.33
C PRO A 45 -10.16 -12.28 0.04
N VAL A 46 -9.35 -12.81 -0.87
CA VAL A 46 -8.95 -12.11 -2.12
C VAL A 46 -10.00 -12.31 -3.20
N ASP A 47 -11.15 -11.67 -3.02
CA ASP A 47 -12.31 -11.81 -3.88
C ASP A 47 -12.43 -10.69 -4.95
N GLY A 48 -13.49 -10.76 -5.78
CA GLY A 48 -13.72 -9.77 -6.81
C GLY A 48 -13.97 -8.34 -6.30
N ALA A 49 -14.45 -8.18 -5.05
CA ALA A 49 -14.69 -6.89 -4.43
C ALA A 49 -13.36 -6.26 -3.96
N MET A 50 -12.49 -7.04 -3.33
CA MET A 50 -11.13 -6.59 -2.98
C MET A 50 -10.35 -6.13 -4.21
N LEU A 51 -10.35 -6.92 -5.30
CA LEU A 51 -9.67 -6.54 -6.54
C LEU A 51 -10.25 -5.25 -7.16
N SER A 52 -11.56 -5.06 -7.04
CA SER A 52 -12.22 -3.81 -7.47
C SER A 52 -11.76 -2.63 -6.62
N ALA A 53 -11.71 -2.79 -5.30
CA ALA A 53 -11.28 -1.76 -4.36
C ALA A 53 -9.83 -1.32 -4.62
N LEU A 54 -8.90 -2.27 -4.80
CA LEU A 54 -7.50 -1.98 -5.16
C LEU A 54 -7.41 -1.18 -6.46
N ALA A 55 -8.11 -1.61 -7.51
CA ALA A 55 -8.08 -0.92 -8.80
C ALA A 55 -8.77 0.45 -8.78
N MET A 56 -9.82 0.63 -7.97
CA MET A 56 -10.43 1.93 -7.76
C MET A 56 -9.48 2.87 -7.02
N SER A 57 -8.80 2.39 -5.97
CA SER A 57 -7.84 3.20 -5.23
C SER A 57 -6.81 3.84 -6.15
N THR A 58 -6.08 3.05 -6.94
CA THR A 58 -5.05 3.60 -7.83
C THR A 58 -5.62 4.52 -8.91
N ALA A 59 -6.80 4.19 -9.47
CA ALA A 59 -7.45 5.02 -10.50
C ALA A 59 -7.93 6.38 -9.97
N PHE A 60 -8.46 6.42 -8.75
CA PHE A 60 -8.91 7.67 -8.14
C PHE A 60 -7.75 8.46 -7.53
N ILE A 61 -6.66 7.83 -7.12
CA ILE A 61 -5.45 8.52 -6.67
C ILE A 61 -4.76 9.22 -7.85
N ALA A 62 -4.59 8.54 -8.98
CA ALA A 62 -3.89 9.07 -10.15
C ALA A 62 -4.76 9.03 -11.42
N PRO A 63 -5.87 9.78 -11.48
CA PRO A 63 -6.81 9.71 -12.60
C PRO A 63 -6.19 10.14 -13.93
N TRP A 64 -5.14 10.97 -13.91
CA TRP A 64 -4.45 11.42 -15.12
C TRP A 64 -3.67 10.30 -15.83
N CYS A 65 -3.37 9.20 -15.14
CA CYS A 65 -2.63 8.08 -15.70
C CYS A 65 -3.49 7.24 -16.66
N SER A 66 -2.83 6.55 -17.59
CA SER A 66 -3.45 5.47 -18.35
C SER A 66 -3.51 4.18 -17.51
N ALA A 67 -4.30 3.20 -17.97
CA ALA A 67 -4.31 1.87 -17.33
C ALA A 67 -2.95 1.17 -17.39
N ALA A 68 -2.12 1.46 -18.41
CA ALA A 68 -0.77 0.92 -18.51
C ALA A 68 0.17 1.53 -17.47
N ASP A 69 0.01 2.83 -17.18
CA ASP A 69 0.79 3.55 -16.17
C ASP A 69 0.44 3.08 -14.75
N LEU A 70 -0.82 2.76 -14.50
CA LEU A 70 -1.29 2.25 -13.19
C LEU A 70 -1.05 0.75 -13.00
N ARG A 71 -0.59 0.03 -14.03
CA ARG A 71 -0.42 -1.43 -13.98
C ARG A 71 0.55 -1.84 -12.87
N THR A 72 1.70 -1.19 -12.78
CA THR A 72 2.70 -1.50 -11.76
C THR A 72 2.15 -1.25 -10.36
N ALA A 73 1.53 -0.09 -10.11
CA ALA A 73 0.93 0.22 -8.81
C ALA A 73 -0.09 -0.85 -8.38
N ASN A 74 -1.03 -1.20 -9.28
CA ASN A 74 -2.02 -2.24 -9.02
C ASN A 74 -1.38 -3.60 -8.69
N ARG A 75 -0.41 -4.04 -9.50
CA ARG A 75 0.26 -5.33 -9.30
C ARG A 75 1.10 -5.34 -8.03
N THR A 76 1.78 -4.25 -7.70
CA THR A 76 2.52 -4.11 -6.45
C THR A 76 1.58 -4.14 -5.25
N SER A 77 0.43 -3.44 -5.29
CA SER A 77 -0.57 -3.55 -4.21
C SER A 77 -1.12 -4.96 -4.05
N LEU A 78 -1.41 -5.67 -5.15
CA LEU A 78 -1.83 -7.06 -5.10
C LEU A 78 -0.72 -7.99 -4.57
N TRP A 79 0.55 -7.68 -4.88
CA TRP A 79 1.68 -8.43 -4.34
C TRP A 79 1.80 -8.25 -2.83
N VAL A 80 1.64 -7.02 -2.31
CA VAL A 80 1.61 -6.74 -0.87
C VAL A 80 0.52 -7.55 -0.19
N THR A 81 -0.68 -7.62 -0.77
CA THR A 81 -1.76 -8.51 -0.30
C THR A 81 -1.36 -9.99 -0.24
N ALA A 82 -0.64 -10.49 -1.25
CA ALA A 82 -0.18 -11.88 -1.25
C ALA A 82 0.87 -12.13 -0.17
N GLU A 83 1.81 -11.20 -0.03
CA GLU A 83 2.92 -11.29 0.89
C GLU A 83 2.46 -11.22 2.35
N ASP A 84 1.61 -10.25 2.69
CA ASP A 84 0.90 -10.15 3.97
C ASP A 84 0.25 -11.49 4.35
N TRP A 85 -0.52 -12.09 3.43
CA TRP A 85 -1.12 -13.40 3.68
C TRP A 85 -0.07 -14.50 3.94
N GLN A 86 1.05 -14.51 3.20
CA GLN A 86 2.10 -15.51 3.41
C GLN A 86 2.78 -15.36 4.78
N ILE A 87 3.03 -14.13 5.25
CA ILE A 87 3.66 -13.89 6.55
C ILE A 87 2.67 -14.09 7.70
N ASP A 88 1.45 -13.57 7.58
CA ASP A 88 0.51 -13.47 8.70
C ASP A 88 -0.35 -14.71 8.88
N SER A 89 -0.67 -15.39 7.78
CA SER A 89 -1.60 -16.53 7.80
C SER A 89 -0.94 -17.87 7.50
N VAL A 90 0.10 -17.89 6.65
CA VAL A 90 0.74 -19.15 6.22
C VAL A 90 1.96 -19.49 7.06
N ALA A 91 2.80 -18.52 7.39
CA ALA A 91 4.02 -18.76 8.16
C ALA A 91 3.70 -19.11 9.62
N THR A 92 3.97 -20.35 10.02
CA THR A 92 3.70 -20.84 11.38
C THR A 92 4.85 -20.62 12.36
N SER A 93 5.91 -19.91 11.95
CA SER A 93 7.09 -19.65 12.78
C SER A 93 7.85 -18.43 12.27
N MET A 94 8.62 -17.79 13.16
CA MET A 94 9.50 -16.68 12.82
C MET A 94 10.55 -17.09 11.78
N GLU A 95 11.05 -18.31 11.85
CA GLU A 95 11.99 -18.86 10.87
C GLU A 95 11.36 -18.94 9.48
N ALA A 96 10.10 -19.39 9.39
CA ALA A 96 9.36 -19.45 8.13
C ALA A 96 9.09 -18.05 7.56
N ALA A 97 8.59 -17.12 8.38
CA ALA A 97 8.35 -15.73 7.98
C ALA A 97 9.65 -15.06 7.50
N THR A 98 10.74 -15.23 8.25
CA THR A 98 12.08 -14.71 7.88
C THR A 98 12.58 -15.33 6.57
N ALA A 99 12.30 -16.60 6.31
CA ALA A 99 12.68 -17.25 5.07
C ALA A 99 11.95 -16.66 3.85
N VAL A 100 10.64 -16.36 3.99
CA VAL A 100 9.84 -15.69 2.96
C VAL A 100 10.42 -14.30 2.66
N ALA A 101 10.66 -13.48 3.68
CA ALA A 101 11.23 -12.14 3.50
C ALA A 101 12.62 -12.18 2.82
N LYS A 102 13.50 -13.11 3.24
CA LYS A 102 14.83 -13.29 2.63
C LYS A 102 14.75 -13.73 1.16
N ALA A 103 13.80 -14.60 0.82
CA ALA A 103 13.59 -15.02 -0.57
C ALA A 103 13.15 -13.82 -1.42
N CYS A 104 12.17 -13.03 -0.94
CA CYS A 104 11.70 -11.83 -1.61
C CYS A 104 12.84 -10.81 -1.84
N LEU A 105 13.65 -10.55 -0.82
CA LEU A 105 14.81 -9.64 -0.95
C LEU A 105 15.86 -10.16 -1.93
N SER A 106 16.09 -11.47 -1.97
CA SER A 106 17.02 -12.08 -2.94
C SER A 106 16.52 -11.91 -4.37
N VAL A 107 15.21 -12.12 -4.59
CA VAL A 107 14.57 -11.91 -5.89
C VAL A 107 14.62 -10.42 -6.28
N ALA A 108 14.29 -9.50 -5.37
CA ALA A 108 14.40 -8.08 -5.64
C ALA A 108 15.83 -7.64 -6.01
N ALA A 109 16.85 -8.30 -5.45
CA ALA A 109 18.26 -8.09 -5.79
C ALA A 109 18.72 -8.76 -7.11
N GLY A 110 17.83 -9.47 -7.81
CA GLY A 110 18.10 -10.06 -9.11
C GLY A 110 18.25 -11.58 -9.14
N ALA A 111 18.06 -12.28 -8.00
CA ALA A 111 18.03 -13.74 -8.02
C ALA A 111 16.80 -14.26 -8.79
N GLU A 112 16.97 -15.42 -9.40
CA GLU A 112 15.85 -16.17 -9.99
C GLU A 112 15.04 -16.83 -8.86
N PRO A 113 13.71 -16.63 -8.82
CA PRO A 113 12.87 -17.32 -7.85
C PRO A 113 12.84 -18.83 -8.11
N ALA A 114 12.65 -19.61 -7.05
CA ALA A 114 12.44 -21.04 -7.18
C ALA A 114 11.15 -21.33 -7.99
N THR A 115 11.05 -22.52 -8.60
CA THR A 115 9.91 -22.86 -9.47
C THR A 115 8.57 -22.83 -8.73
N ASP A 116 8.60 -23.22 -7.45
CA ASP A 116 7.49 -23.24 -6.50
C ASP A 116 7.33 -21.94 -5.70
N ASP A 117 8.29 -21.00 -5.77
CA ASP A 117 8.21 -19.68 -5.15
C ASP A 117 7.36 -18.73 -6.01
N LEU A 118 6.04 -18.89 -5.93
CA LEU A 118 5.11 -18.07 -6.69
C LEU A 118 5.12 -16.60 -6.26
N LEU A 119 5.37 -16.32 -4.98
CA LEU A 119 5.46 -14.95 -4.47
C LEU A 119 6.67 -14.25 -5.06
N GLY A 120 7.84 -14.91 -5.05
CA GLY A 120 9.05 -14.44 -5.70
C GLY A 120 8.88 -14.32 -7.21
N ARG A 121 8.18 -15.25 -7.88
CA ARG A 121 7.88 -15.11 -9.33
C ARG A 121 7.04 -13.88 -9.63
N PHE A 122 6.02 -13.61 -8.83
CA PHE A 122 5.22 -12.40 -9.01
C PHE A 122 6.04 -11.12 -8.71
N LEU A 123 6.95 -11.16 -7.72
CA LEU A 123 7.89 -10.07 -7.46
C LEU A 123 8.87 -9.85 -8.63
N ALA A 124 9.38 -10.94 -9.22
CA ALA A 124 10.28 -10.88 -10.37
C ALA A 124 9.60 -10.23 -11.58
N ASP A 125 8.33 -10.56 -11.86
CA ASP A 125 7.55 -9.89 -12.90
C ASP A 125 7.49 -8.37 -12.70
N ILE A 126 7.27 -7.91 -11.46
CA ILE A 126 7.21 -6.49 -11.11
C ILE A 126 8.59 -5.84 -11.26
N ARG A 127 9.63 -6.50 -10.74
CA ARG A 127 11.03 -6.04 -10.85
C ARG A 127 11.44 -5.91 -12.32
N ASP A 128 11.08 -6.87 -13.17
CA ASP A 128 11.48 -6.88 -14.57
C ASP A 128 10.74 -5.82 -15.39
N ASP A 129 9.45 -5.60 -15.09
CA ASP A 129 8.68 -4.46 -15.61
C ASP A 129 9.33 -3.11 -15.27
N LEU A 130 9.87 -2.98 -14.05
CA LEU A 130 10.59 -1.80 -13.60
C LEU A 130 11.99 -1.70 -14.22
N ALA A 131 12.72 -2.81 -14.33
CA ALA A 131 14.07 -2.86 -14.91
C ALA A 131 14.09 -2.46 -16.40
N ALA A 132 12.97 -2.62 -17.10
CA ALA A 132 12.78 -2.10 -18.46
C ALA A 132 12.71 -0.56 -18.51
N ARG A 133 12.58 0.14 -17.38
CA ARG A 133 12.50 1.61 -17.31
C ARG A 133 13.89 2.23 -17.20
N PRO A 134 14.16 3.32 -17.94
CA PRO A 134 15.47 3.99 -17.91
C PRO A 134 15.91 4.40 -16.51
N ALA A 135 15.01 4.80 -15.62
CA ALA A 135 15.36 5.28 -14.27
C ALA A 135 15.75 4.15 -13.30
N PHE A 136 15.37 2.89 -13.56
CA PHE A 136 15.53 1.80 -12.58
C PHE A 136 16.98 1.44 -12.28
N HIS A 137 17.90 1.58 -13.25
CA HIS A 137 19.33 1.34 -12.98
C HIS A 137 19.90 2.25 -11.87
N ARG A 138 19.31 3.46 -11.72
CA ARG A 138 19.71 4.46 -10.73
C ARG A 138 18.85 4.36 -9.47
N LEU A 139 17.53 4.23 -9.64
CA LEU A 139 16.56 4.26 -8.53
C LEU A 139 16.27 2.89 -7.91
N GLY A 140 16.75 1.81 -8.53
CA GLY A 140 16.45 0.43 -8.13
C GLY A 140 16.92 0.09 -6.72
N GLN A 141 18.03 0.68 -6.26
CA GLN A 141 18.49 0.49 -4.88
C GLN A 141 17.49 1.05 -3.87
N LEU A 142 16.97 2.26 -4.10
CA LEU A 142 15.95 2.87 -3.24
C LEU A 142 14.65 2.05 -3.23
N TRP A 143 14.26 1.49 -4.38
CA TRP A 143 13.13 0.57 -4.46
C TRP A 143 13.34 -0.71 -3.63
N GLN A 144 14.55 -1.31 -3.67
CA GLN A 144 14.89 -2.47 -2.84
C GLN A 144 14.94 -2.14 -1.35
N ASP A 145 15.41 -0.94 -1.00
CA ASP A 145 15.51 -0.50 0.40
C ASP A 145 14.12 -0.28 1.00
N GLU A 146 13.16 0.27 0.25
CA GLU A 146 11.77 0.38 0.71
C GLU A 146 11.05 -0.99 0.79
N LEU A 147 11.35 -1.94 -0.10
CA LEU A 147 10.87 -3.32 0.06
C LEU A 147 11.41 -3.94 1.35
N ARG A 148 12.70 -3.78 1.62
CA ARG A 148 13.32 -4.26 2.86
C ARG A 148 12.68 -3.64 4.09
N ARG A 149 12.45 -2.33 4.08
CA ARG A 149 11.79 -1.62 5.18
C ARG A 149 10.40 -2.19 5.47
N MET A 150 9.60 -2.47 4.43
CA MET A 150 8.28 -3.08 4.55
C MET A 150 8.36 -4.49 5.16
N LEU A 151 9.20 -5.36 4.59
CA LEU A 151 9.36 -6.74 5.08
C LEU A 151 9.93 -6.81 6.51
N ASP A 152 10.88 -5.94 6.86
CA ASP A 152 11.42 -5.87 8.22
C ASP A 152 10.34 -5.42 9.22
N ALA A 153 9.41 -4.56 8.80
CA ALA A 153 8.27 -4.13 9.61
C ALA A 153 7.25 -5.26 9.80
N GLU A 154 6.92 -6.02 8.75
CA GLU A 154 6.05 -7.21 8.84
C GLU A 154 6.61 -8.26 9.81
N LEU A 155 7.91 -8.55 9.70
CA LEU A 155 8.57 -9.47 10.64
C LEU A 155 8.53 -8.97 12.08
N ARG A 156 8.56 -7.64 12.28
CA ARG A 156 8.44 -7.05 13.61
C ARG A 156 7.02 -7.16 14.16
N GLU A 157 5.99 -6.99 13.34
CA GLU A 157 4.59 -7.22 13.75
C GLU A 157 4.35 -8.68 14.11
N TRP A 158 4.92 -9.62 13.33
CA TRP A 158 4.89 -11.04 13.68
C TRP A 158 5.49 -11.30 15.07
N GLN A 159 6.64 -10.70 15.39
CA GLN A 159 7.28 -10.85 16.71
C GLN A 159 6.38 -10.34 17.83
N TRP A 160 5.75 -9.19 17.64
CA TRP A 160 4.83 -8.62 18.63
C TRP A 160 3.59 -9.50 18.82
N ARG A 161 3.01 -10.06 17.75
CA ARG A 161 1.89 -11.00 17.86
C ARG A 161 2.28 -12.27 18.63
N ALA A 162 3.44 -12.85 18.33
CA ALA A 162 3.94 -14.03 19.02
C ALA A 162 4.23 -13.75 20.51
N ALA A 163 4.81 -12.59 20.83
CA ALA A 163 5.04 -12.16 22.21
C ALA A 163 3.71 -12.02 22.97
N ARG A 164 2.71 -11.36 22.35
CA ARG A 164 1.37 -11.21 22.88
C ARG A 164 0.63 -12.54 23.08
N GLU A 165 0.80 -13.49 22.16
CA GLU A 165 0.22 -14.83 22.31
C GLU A 165 0.79 -15.56 23.54
N ALA A 166 2.07 -15.35 23.84
CA ALA A 166 2.72 -15.90 25.03
C ALA A 166 2.34 -15.14 26.33
N ASP A 167 2.25 -13.81 26.27
CA ASP A 167 1.80 -12.94 27.35
C ASP A 167 0.92 -11.81 26.80
N PRO A 168 -0.41 -11.81 27.06
CA PRO A 168 -1.30 -10.76 26.57
C PRO A 168 -0.95 -9.33 27.01
N ALA A 169 -0.08 -9.15 28.02
CA ALA A 169 0.42 -7.86 28.46
C ALA A 169 1.69 -7.40 27.70
N ASP A 170 2.34 -8.28 26.94
CA ASP A 170 3.51 -7.97 26.11
C ASP A 170 3.06 -7.32 24.80
N LEU A 171 2.75 -6.03 24.90
CA LEU A 171 2.31 -5.19 23.79
C LEU A 171 3.39 -4.13 23.49
N PRO A 172 3.62 -3.79 22.21
CA PRO A 172 4.48 -2.67 21.88
C PRO A 172 3.89 -1.35 22.38
N ALA A 173 4.75 -0.36 22.61
CA ALA A 173 4.29 1.00 22.81
C ALA A 173 3.59 1.51 21.53
N ALA A 174 2.55 2.33 21.69
CA ALA A 174 1.79 2.88 20.57
C ALA A 174 2.67 3.64 19.55
N ASP A 175 3.65 4.41 20.04
CA ASP A 175 4.60 5.12 19.19
C ASP A 175 5.50 4.16 18.39
N ASP A 176 5.95 3.06 18.99
CA ASP A 176 6.76 2.04 18.31
C ASP A 176 5.95 1.33 17.23
N TYR A 177 4.68 1.00 17.53
CA TYR A 177 3.75 0.42 16.57
C TYR A 177 3.52 1.35 15.37
N LEU A 178 3.25 2.62 15.61
CA LEU A 178 3.04 3.59 14.52
C LEU A 178 4.33 3.89 13.73
N ALA A 179 5.49 3.88 14.38
CA ALA A 179 6.78 3.96 13.70
C ALA A 179 7.03 2.78 12.74
N ASN A 180 6.38 1.64 12.99
CA ASN A 180 6.43 0.43 12.18
C ASN A 180 5.39 0.39 11.04
N ALA A 181 4.72 1.50 10.70
CA ALA A 181 3.71 1.55 9.65
C ALA A 181 4.17 1.09 8.24
N ALA A 182 5.47 0.85 8.05
CA ALA A 182 6.00 0.32 6.79
C ALA A 182 5.39 -1.01 6.37
N GLY A 183 4.90 -1.84 7.31
CA GLY A 183 4.22 -3.10 6.99
C GLY A 183 3.01 -2.89 6.08
N TYR A 184 2.32 -1.75 6.20
CA TYR A 184 1.20 -1.39 5.32
C TYR A 184 1.58 -1.36 3.81
N GLY A 185 2.85 -1.14 3.48
CA GLY A 185 3.39 -1.31 2.12
C GLY A 185 3.08 -0.20 1.10
N ALA A 186 2.30 0.82 1.48
CA ALA A 186 1.90 1.91 0.57
C ALA A 186 3.10 2.66 -0.01
N THR A 187 4.14 2.93 0.79
CA THR A 187 5.31 3.66 0.30
C THR A 187 6.02 2.87 -0.80
N TRP A 188 6.14 1.55 -0.68
CA TRP A 188 6.78 0.73 -1.70
C TRP A 188 5.95 0.62 -2.99
N VAL A 189 4.62 0.61 -2.88
CA VAL A 189 3.70 0.77 -4.01
C VAL A 189 3.93 2.11 -4.71
N ASN A 190 4.02 3.20 -3.95
CA ASN A 190 4.23 4.55 -4.50
C ASN A 190 5.59 4.68 -5.21
N VAL A 191 6.67 4.16 -4.62
CA VAL A 191 7.99 4.12 -5.27
C VAL A 191 7.95 3.32 -6.56
N SER A 192 7.29 2.17 -6.56
CA SER A 192 7.11 1.35 -7.78
C SER A 192 6.33 2.13 -8.85
N HIS A 193 5.29 2.85 -8.47
CA HIS A 193 4.52 3.71 -9.36
C HIS A 193 5.39 4.81 -9.99
N TRP A 194 6.09 5.61 -9.17
CA TRP A 194 6.87 6.74 -9.65
C TRP A 194 8.01 6.34 -10.58
N ILE A 195 8.64 5.19 -10.33
CA ILE A 195 9.65 4.65 -11.25
C ILE A 195 9.00 4.16 -12.55
N ALA A 196 7.86 3.46 -12.46
CA ALA A 196 7.17 2.91 -13.63
C ALA A 196 6.67 3.99 -14.60
N THR A 197 6.20 5.11 -14.06
CA THR A 197 5.69 6.25 -14.85
C THR A 197 6.75 7.25 -15.26
N GLY A 198 7.96 7.14 -14.71
CA GLY A 198 9.00 8.15 -14.90
C GLY A 198 8.65 9.49 -14.27
N ALA A 199 7.84 9.49 -13.21
CA ALA A 199 7.46 10.70 -12.47
C ALA A 199 8.63 11.36 -11.74
N VAL A 200 9.69 10.58 -11.49
CA VAL A 200 10.95 11.05 -10.92
C VAL A 200 12.13 10.63 -11.78
N ASP A 201 13.10 11.54 -11.89
CA ASP A 201 14.34 11.26 -12.61
C ASP A 201 15.53 11.13 -11.67
N THR A 202 15.50 11.74 -10.48
CA THR A 202 16.67 11.78 -9.58
C THR A 202 16.41 11.07 -8.26
N GLU A 203 17.48 10.53 -7.66
CA GLU A 203 17.43 9.95 -6.32
C GLU A 203 16.96 10.98 -5.28
N ALA A 204 17.34 12.25 -5.45
CA ALA A 204 16.91 13.34 -4.58
C ALA A 204 15.38 13.53 -4.61
N GLN A 205 14.77 13.62 -5.80
CA GLN A 205 13.32 13.73 -5.94
C GLN A 205 12.60 12.51 -5.34
N LEU A 206 13.09 11.30 -5.62
CA LEU A 206 12.50 10.09 -5.06
C LEU A 206 12.61 10.07 -3.52
N THR A 207 13.74 10.49 -2.96
CA THR A 207 13.96 10.56 -1.50
C THR A 207 13.01 11.56 -0.83
N GLU A 208 12.79 12.73 -1.44
CA GLU A 208 11.84 13.72 -0.93
C GLU A 208 10.40 13.17 -0.95
N LEU A 209 9.99 12.51 -2.03
CA LEU A 209 8.67 11.89 -2.14
C LEU A 209 8.49 10.72 -1.16
N VAL A 210 9.50 9.87 -0.99
CA VAL A 210 9.50 8.78 0.00
C VAL A 210 9.32 9.34 1.41
N THR A 211 9.97 10.45 1.73
CA THR A 211 9.82 11.09 3.04
C THR A 211 8.38 11.52 3.30
N ALA A 212 7.72 12.14 2.30
CA ALA A 212 6.31 12.49 2.41
C ALA A 212 5.40 11.25 2.45
N SER A 213 5.68 10.24 1.64
CA SER A 213 4.93 8.97 1.59
C SER A 213 4.93 8.22 2.92
N LYS A 214 6.03 8.27 3.67
CA LYS A 214 6.15 7.64 4.98
C LYS A 214 5.20 8.26 6.01
N GLU A 215 5.02 9.57 5.96
CA GLU A 215 4.02 10.26 6.80
C GLU A 215 2.59 9.95 6.34
N VAL A 216 2.35 9.88 5.02
CA VAL A 216 1.06 9.44 4.47
C VAL A 216 0.72 8.03 4.94
N GLU A 217 1.65 7.09 4.85
CA GLU A 217 1.52 5.69 5.27
C GLU A 217 1.12 5.56 6.75
N GLN A 218 1.66 6.40 7.63
CA GLN A 218 1.24 6.46 9.03
C GLN A 218 -0.21 6.93 9.20
N VAL A 219 -0.68 7.88 8.37
CA VAL A 219 -2.11 8.25 8.33
C VAL A 219 -2.96 7.08 7.85
N LEU A 220 -2.53 6.37 6.79
CA LEU A 220 -3.27 5.22 6.25
C LEU A 220 -3.40 4.10 7.29
N ARG A 221 -2.32 3.80 8.03
CA ARG A 221 -2.33 2.81 9.12
C ARG A 221 -3.37 3.19 10.19
N LEU A 222 -3.36 4.42 10.70
CA LEU A 222 -4.32 4.84 11.73
C LEU A 222 -5.78 4.81 11.25
N VAL A 223 -6.01 5.21 9.99
CA VAL A 223 -7.34 5.18 9.38
C VAL A 223 -7.82 3.74 9.18
N ASN A 224 -6.94 2.85 8.76
CA ASN A 224 -7.20 1.42 8.67
C ASN A 224 -7.57 0.86 10.05
N ASP A 225 -6.73 1.06 11.07
CA ASP A 225 -6.94 0.58 12.44
C ASP A 225 -8.30 1.00 13.01
N LEU A 226 -8.73 2.25 12.75
CA LEU A 226 -10.04 2.74 13.19
C LEU A 226 -11.21 1.96 12.58
N ALA A 227 -11.08 1.58 11.31
CA ALA A 227 -12.07 0.87 10.52
C ALA A 227 -12.05 -0.65 10.78
N SER A 228 -10.87 -1.21 11.07
CA SER A 228 -10.65 -2.65 11.18
C SER A 228 -10.66 -3.21 12.59
N TYR A 229 -10.70 -2.37 13.64
CA TYR A 229 -10.57 -2.79 15.04
C TYR A 229 -11.31 -4.08 15.40
N ASP A 230 -12.62 -4.17 15.12
CA ASP A 230 -13.41 -5.35 15.51
C ASP A 230 -12.97 -6.63 14.79
N ARG A 231 -12.41 -6.53 13.57
CA ARG A 231 -11.83 -7.66 12.83
C ARG A 231 -10.48 -8.02 13.42
N ASP A 232 -9.59 -7.03 13.60
CA ASP A 232 -8.20 -7.26 14.04
C ASP A 232 -8.18 -7.93 15.41
N VAL A 233 -9.01 -7.46 16.35
CA VAL A 233 -9.18 -8.07 17.67
C VAL A 233 -9.63 -9.53 17.58
N LYS A 234 -10.56 -9.85 16.67
CA LYS A 234 -11.05 -11.23 16.47
C LYS A 234 -10.01 -12.13 15.82
N ALA A 235 -9.20 -11.57 14.92
CA ALA A 235 -8.11 -12.27 14.24
C ALA A 235 -6.89 -12.48 15.15
N GLY A 236 -6.82 -11.78 16.29
CA GLY A 236 -5.65 -11.81 17.17
C GLY A 236 -4.53 -10.88 16.70
N ASP A 237 -4.83 -9.98 15.77
CA ASP A 237 -3.87 -9.02 15.24
C ASP A 237 -3.72 -7.80 16.16
N LEU A 238 -2.71 -6.98 15.88
CA LEU A 238 -2.46 -5.72 16.57
C LEU A 238 -3.27 -4.59 15.95
N ASN A 239 -3.57 -3.59 16.77
CA ASN A 239 -4.30 -2.40 16.37
C ASN A 239 -3.98 -1.30 17.38
N ILE A 240 -3.82 -0.05 16.96
CA ILE A 240 -3.47 1.06 17.85
C ILE A 240 -4.41 1.19 19.07
N LEU A 241 -5.71 0.86 18.90
CA LEU A 241 -6.69 0.91 19.99
C LEU A 241 -6.49 -0.20 21.03
N LEU A 242 -5.92 -1.34 20.64
CA LEU A 242 -5.52 -2.40 21.57
C LEU A 242 -4.34 -1.97 22.45
N LEU A 243 -3.55 -1.01 22.00
CA LEU A 243 -2.35 -0.50 22.71
C LEU A 243 -2.69 0.58 23.74
N GLY A 244 -3.98 0.78 24.04
CA GLY A 244 -4.45 1.72 25.07
C GLY A 244 -4.68 3.15 24.59
N VAL A 245 -4.54 3.41 23.29
CA VAL A 245 -4.88 4.70 22.68
C VAL A 245 -6.38 4.75 22.42
N ASP A 246 -7.07 5.79 22.87
CA ASP A 246 -8.50 5.90 22.61
C ASP A 246 -8.80 6.42 21.19
N ARG A 247 -10.05 6.21 20.72
CA ARG A 247 -10.46 6.57 19.36
C ARG A 247 -10.34 8.06 19.05
N GLU A 248 -10.51 8.92 20.06
CA GLU A 248 -10.43 10.36 19.84
C GLU A 248 -8.97 10.81 19.73
N GLU A 249 -8.10 10.24 20.56
CA GLU A 249 -6.66 10.43 20.44
C GLU A 249 -6.15 9.97 19.07
N VAL A 250 -6.59 8.82 18.55
CA VAL A 250 -6.23 8.38 17.19
C VAL A 250 -6.69 9.37 16.13
N ARG A 251 -7.91 9.92 16.22
CA ARG A 251 -8.41 10.95 15.29
C ARG A 251 -7.60 12.24 15.37
N GLN A 252 -7.18 12.64 16.56
CA GLN A 252 -6.30 13.78 16.73
C GLN A 252 -4.93 13.52 16.10
N GLN A 253 -4.35 12.33 16.30
CA GLN A 253 -3.10 11.94 15.64
C GLN A 253 -3.21 11.95 14.12
N VAL A 254 -4.32 11.47 13.55
CA VAL A 254 -4.61 11.58 12.11
C VAL A 254 -4.60 13.04 11.67
N THR A 255 -5.27 13.92 12.39
CA THR A 255 -5.34 15.36 12.08
C THR A 255 -3.95 16.01 12.13
N ASP A 256 -3.19 15.77 13.20
CA ASP A 256 -1.84 16.32 13.37
C ASP A 256 -0.89 15.85 12.26
N ARG A 257 -1.06 14.61 11.79
CA ARG A 257 -0.25 14.04 10.70
C ARG A 257 -0.68 14.53 9.32
N LEU A 258 -1.96 14.78 9.09
CA LEU A 258 -2.42 15.46 7.87
C LEU A 258 -1.77 16.84 7.76
N ASP A 259 -1.67 17.59 8.86
CA ASP A 259 -0.96 18.88 8.90
C ASP A 259 0.54 18.73 8.61
N ARG A 260 1.19 17.65 9.07
CA ARG A 260 2.60 17.34 8.74
C ARG A 260 2.76 16.96 7.27
N CYS A 261 1.85 16.15 6.73
CA CYS A 261 1.82 15.79 5.32
C CYS A 261 1.74 17.06 4.46
N GLU A 262 0.83 17.98 4.75
CA GLU A 262 0.73 19.23 3.98
C GLU A 262 2.01 20.07 4.03
N LYS A 263 2.70 20.12 5.17
CA LYS A 263 4.01 20.81 5.30
C LYS A 263 5.09 20.14 4.45
N LEU A 264 5.09 18.82 4.33
CA LEU A 264 6.04 18.08 3.49
C LEU A 264 5.69 18.14 1.99
N LEU A 265 4.41 18.17 1.66
CA LEU A 265 3.92 18.21 0.28
C LEU A 265 4.04 19.59 -0.35
N HIS A 266 3.93 20.66 0.43
CA HIS A 266 4.01 22.03 -0.10
C HIS A 266 5.33 22.35 -0.84
N PRO A 267 6.53 22.02 -0.33
CA PRO A 267 7.78 22.18 -1.09
C PRO A 267 7.81 21.35 -2.39
N LEU A 268 7.21 20.15 -2.37
CA LEU A 268 7.18 19.23 -3.51
C LEU A 268 6.35 19.76 -4.68
N GLU A 269 5.46 20.73 -4.47
CA GLU A 269 4.72 21.39 -5.56
C GLU A 269 5.66 22.08 -6.57
N ARG A 270 6.89 22.37 -6.17
CA ARG A 270 7.90 23.01 -7.03
C ARG A 270 8.74 22.00 -7.80
N THR A 271 8.97 20.81 -7.24
CA THR A 271 9.90 19.80 -7.77
C THR A 271 9.17 18.63 -8.42
N CYS A 272 8.06 18.19 -7.84
CA CYS A 272 7.22 17.06 -8.25
C CYS A 272 5.72 17.40 -8.08
N PRO A 273 5.17 18.42 -8.77
CA PRO A 273 3.81 18.90 -8.53
C PRO A 273 2.72 17.84 -8.67
N GLN A 274 2.84 16.97 -9.67
CA GLN A 274 1.87 15.91 -9.90
C GLN A 274 1.89 14.85 -8.79
N GLU A 275 3.07 14.54 -8.24
CA GLU A 275 3.21 13.56 -7.17
C GLU A 275 2.87 14.13 -5.79
N ALA A 276 3.01 15.44 -5.59
CA ALA A 276 2.41 16.11 -4.44
C ALA A 276 0.87 15.98 -4.49
N VAL A 277 0.26 16.14 -5.68
CA VAL A 277 -1.19 15.91 -5.86
C VAL A 277 -1.55 14.43 -5.68
N TYR A 278 -0.73 13.50 -6.17
CA TYR A 278 -0.89 12.06 -5.96
C TYR A 278 -1.06 11.75 -4.47
N LEU A 279 -0.11 12.17 -3.62
CA LEU A 279 -0.11 11.87 -2.19
C LEU A 279 -1.30 12.52 -1.46
N ARG A 280 -1.73 13.74 -1.86
CA ARG A 280 -2.97 14.34 -1.33
C ARG A 280 -4.22 13.54 -1.70
N ARG A 281 -4.26 13.01 -2.92
CA ARG A 281 -5.38 12.18 -3.37
C ARG A 281 -5.38 10.81 -2.70
N GLU A 282 -4.22 10.26 -2.38
CA GLU A 282 -4.09 9.05 -1.55
C GLU A 282 -4.69 9.27 -0.15
N LEU A 283 -4.32 10.36 0.52
CA LEU A 283 -4.92 10.75 1.80
C LEU A 283 -6.44 10.91 1.68
N GLY A 284 -6.90 11.69 0.70
CA GLY A 284 -8.33 11.98 0.50
C GLY A 284 -9.18 10.76 0.12
N PHE A 285 -8.68 9.91 -0.78
CA PHE A 285 -9.37 8.69 -1.19
C PHE A 285 -9.43 7.70 -0.03
N THR A 286 -8.30 7.45 0.64
CA THR A 286 -8.20 6.42 1.68
C THR A 286 -9.00 6.80 2.91
N THR A 287 -8.93 8.06 3.35
CA THR A 287 -9.82 8.56 4.41
C THR A 287 -11.29 8.39 4.02
N GLY A 288 -11.72 8.80 2.83
CA GLY A 288 -13.10 8.61 2.37
C GLY A 288 -13.53 7.15 2.24
N PHE A 289 -12.67 6.28 1.74
CA PHE A 289 -12.94 4.86 1.52
C PHE A 289 -13.13 4.11 2.85
N TYR A 290 -12.19 4.25 3.79
CA TYR A 290 -12.25 3.61 5.11
C TYR A 290 -13.34 4.15 6.03
N HIS A 291 -13.91 5.34 5.76
CA HIS A 291 -15.15 5.77 6.43
C HIS A 291 -16.38 4.94 6.01
N GLY A 292 -16.33 4.24 4.87
CA GLY A 292 -17.43 3.44 4.33
C GLY A 292 -17.20 1.92 4.30
N THR A 293 -15.95 1.46 4.12
CA THR A 293 -15.54 0.04 4.08
C THR A 293 -14.01 -0.07 4.11
N ASP A 294 -13.44 -1.23 4.43
CA ASP A 294 -12.00 -1.52 4.22
C ASP A 294 -11.77 -2.45 3.00
N PHE A 295 -10.48 -2.70 2.67
CA PHE A 295 -10.09 -3.52 1.52
C PHE A 295 -10.40 -5.01 1.70
N TRP A 296 -10.56 -5.49 2.94
CA TRP A 296 -10.83 -6.88 3.26
C TRP A 296 -12.34 -7.17 3.44
N GLY A 297 -13.17 -6.12 3.42
CA GLY A 297 -14.61 -6.16 3.60
C GLY A 297 -15.03 -6.10 5.07
N ALA A 298 -16.12 -5.37 5.35
CA ALA A 298 -16.89 -5.59 6.56
C ALA A 298 -17.71 -6.90 6.39
N PRO A 299 -17.84 -7.73 7.43
CA PRO A 299 -18.70 -8.92 7.38
C PRO A 299 -20.17 -8.58 7.11
#